data_AF-A0A348ZT22-F1
#
_entry.id   AF-A0A348ZT22-F1
#
_cell.length_a   1.000
_cell.length_b   1.000
_cell.length_c   1.000
_cell.angle_alpha   90.00
_cell.angle_beta   90.00
_cell.angle_gamma   90.00
#
_symmetry.space_group_name_H-M   'P 1'
#
loop_
_entity.id
_entity.type
_entity.pdbx_description
1 polymer ?
#
loop_
_entity_poly.entity_id
_entity_poly.type
_entity_poly.pdbx_seq_one_letter_code
_entity_poly.pdbx_strand_id
1 'polypeptide(L)' 'MLKFVDDKQFSVFGLDEILADIYAAGRKPNQETADEIIRRLEDMKNYIPESEEVRREYRYVLLKEYKAYIKEQSAVKDR' A
#
# COMPACT_ATOMS: atom_id res chain seq x y z
N MET A 1 2.79 -0.41 9.52
CA MET A 1 3.04 1.02 9.83
C MET A 1 3.73 1.64 8.63
N LEU A 2 3.22 2.74 8.09
CA LEU A 2 3.79 3.41 6.92
C LEU A 2 4.89 4.36 7.36
N LYS A 3 6.10 4.22 6.80
CA LYS A 3 7.23 5.12 7.07
C LYS A 3 7.50 6.03 5.87
N PHE A 4 7.44 7.34 6.11
CA PHE A 4 7.64 8.39 5.11
C PHE A 4 9.10 8.89 5.13
N VAL A 5 9.48 9.64 4.10
CA VAL A 5 10.87 10.13 3.89
C VAL A 5 11.29 11.12 4.97
N ASP A 6 10.35 11.88 5.52
CA ASP A 6 10.55 12.84 6.62
C ASP A 6 10.52 12.18 8.01
N ASP A 7 10.75 10.86 8.07
CA ASP A 7 10.67 10.01 9.26
C ASP A 7 9.30 9.98 9.97
N LYS A 8 8.26 10.63 9.41
CA LYS A 8 6.91 10.48 9.92
C LYS A 8 6.42 9.06 9.72
N GLN A 9 5.64 8.60 10.70
CA GLN A 9 5.07 7.27 10.72
C GLN A 9 3.57 7.37 10.92
N PHE A 10 2.83 6.69 10.06
CA PHE A 10 1.38 6.65 10.12
C PHE A 10 0.92 5.20 10.23
N SER A 11 0.04 4.95 11.19
CA SER A 11 -0.64 3.66 11.30
C SER A 11 -1.88 3.69 10.43
N VAL A 12 -2.08 2.62 9.67
CA VAL A 12 -3.29 2.37 8.89
C VAL A 12 -3.83 0.99 9.28
N PHE A 13 -5.15 0.88 9.33
CA PHE A 13 -5.86 -0.34 9.62
C PHE A 13 -6.15 -1.10 8.32
N GLY A 14 -5.98 -2.43 8.32
CA GLY A 14 -6.36 -3.30 7.21
C GLY A 14 -5.39 -3.37 6.03
N LEU A 15 -4.19 -2.77 6.13
CA LEU A 15 -3.24 -2.76 5.02
C LEU A 15 -2.85 -4.17 4.56
N ASP A 16 -2.54 -5.08 5.49
CA ASP A 16 -2.09 -6.44 5.15
C ASP A 16 -3.17 -7.22 4.38
N GLU A 17 -4.44 -7.06 4.79
CA GLU A 17 -5.60 -7.65 4.11
C GLU A 17 -5.77 -7.08 2.70
N ILE A 18 -5.67 -5.75 2.55
CA ILE A 18 -5.73 -5.10 1.24
C ILE A 18 -4.59 -5.59 0.33
N LEU A 19 -3.35 -5.67 0.82
CA LEU A 19 -2.21 -6.13 0.02
C LEU A 19 -2.39 -7.60 -0.41
N ALA A 20 -2.91 -8.44 0.46
CA ALA A 20 -3.24 -9.84 0.15
C ALA A 20 -4.29 -9.96 -0.96
N ASP A 21 -5.37 -9.19 -0.86
CA ASP A 21 -6.44 -9.19 -1.88
C ASP A 21 -5.94 -8.69 -3.24
N ILE A 22 -5.16 -7.60 -3.24
CA ILE A 22 -4.57 -7.01 -4.46
C ILE A 22 -3.60 -8.02 -5.11
N TYR A 23 -2.81 -8.73 -4.31
CA TYR A 23 -1.91 -9.79 -4.78
C TYR A 23 -2.68 -10.99 -5.35
N ALA A 24 -3.73 -11.45 -4.66
CA ALA A 24 -4.58 -12.54 -5.11
C ALA A 24 -5.28 -12.22 -6.44
N ALA A 25 -5.64 -10.95 -6.65
CA ALA A 25 -6.16 -10.45 -7.92
C ALA A 25 -5.11 -10.30 -9.04
N GLY A 26 -3.83 -10.58 -8.77
CA GLY A 26 -2.75 -10.53 -9.76
C GLY A 26 -2.39 -9.11 -10.22
N ARG A 27 -2.68 -8.08 -9.42
CA ARG A 27 -2.43 -6.67 -9.78
C ARG A 27 -0.94 -6.37 -9.78
N LYS A 28 -0.47 -5.62 -10.79
CA LYS A 28 0.94 -5.25 -10.94
C LYS A 28 1.28 -4.04 -10.05
N PRO A 29 2.51 -3.92 -9.51
CA PRO A 29 2.88 -2.77 -8.68
C PRO A 29 3.11 -1.50 -9.53
N ASN A 30 2.01 -0.86 -9.94
CA ASN A 30 1.94 0.39 -10.68
C ASN A 30 1.11 1.48 -9.95
N GLN A 31 0.99 2.66 -10.55
CA GLN A 31 0.23 3.78 -9.96
C GLN A 31 -1.25 3.44 -9.75
N GLU A 32 -1.91 2.80 -10.71
CA GLU A 32 -3.32 2.39 -10.59
C GLU A 32 -3.56 1.50 -9.35
N THR A 33 -2.62 0.62 -9.04
CA THR A 33 -2.69 -0.24 -7.85
C THR A 33 -2.50 0.57 -6.57
N ALA A 34 -1.59 1.53 -6.54
CA ALA A 34 -1.43 2.43 -5.39
C ALA A 34 -2.71 3.24 -5.15
N ASP A 35 -3.37 3.70 -6.21
CA ASP A 35 -4.62 4.45 -6.16
C ASP A 35 -5.77 3.59 -5.65
N GLU A 36 -5.79 2.30 -6.01
CA GLU A 36 -6.75 1.34 -5.48
C GLU A 36 -6.53 1.07 -3.98
N ILE A 37 -5.27 0.91 -3.54
CA ILE A 37 -4.94 0.71 -2.12
C ILE A 37 -5.41 1.93 -1.30
N ILE A 38 -5.16 3.16 -1.78
CA ILE A 38 -5.64 4.39 -1.12
C ILE A 38 -7.16 4.37 -0.97
N ARG A 39 -7.90 4.09 -2.06
CA ARG A 39 -9.37 4.03 -2.02
C ARG A 39 -9.88 3.01 -1.01
N ARG A 40 -9.30 1.81 -0.99
CA ARG A 40 -9.69 0.76 -0.02
C ARG A 40 -9.37 1.17 1.42
N LEU A 41 -8.24 1.83 1.66
CA LEU A 41 -7.90 2.36 2.99
C LEU A 41 -8.92 3.41 3.45
N GLU A 42 -9.36 4.30 2.56
CA GLU A 42 -10.40 5.30 2.83
C GLU A 42 -11.77 4.66 3.09
N ASP A 43 -12.13 3.62 2.33
CA ASP A 43 -13.35 2.83 2.55
C ASP A 43 -13.35 2.16 3.94
N MET A 44 -12.16 1.73 4.40
CA MET A 44 -11.91 1.23 5.76
C MET A 44 -11.79 2.35 6.82
N LYS A 45 -12.15 3.59 6.48
CA LYS A 45 -12.15 4.76 7.38
C LYS A 45 -10.77 5.22 7.87
N ASN A 46 -9.70 4.85 7.18
CA ASN A 46 -8.39 5.45 7.42
C ASN A 46 -8.38 6.90 6.93
N TYR A 47 -7.76 7.80 7.70
CA TYR A 47 -7.56 9.17 7.27
C TYR A 47 -6.36 9.26 6.32
N ILE A 48 -6.62 9.68 5.08
CA ILE A 48 -5.59 10.04 4.10
C ILE A 48 -5.85 11.49 3.69
N PRO A 49 -4.87 12.41 3.86
CA PRO A 49 -5.06 13.81 3.47
C PRO A 49 -5.41 13.95 1.98
N GLU A 50 -6.30 14.89 1.65
CA GLU A 50 -6.71 15.16 0.26
C GLU A 50 -5.66 15.94 -0.55
N SER A 51 -4.64 16.50 0.11
CA SER A 51 -3.55 17.21 -0.58
C SER A 51 -2.85 16.29 -1.58
N GLU A 52 -2.84 16.69 -2.86
CA GLU A 52 -2.23 15.88 -3.93
C GLU A 52 -0.73 15.65 -3.73
N GLU A 53 -0.02 16.59 -3.11
CA GLU A 53 1.39 16.41 -2.74
C GLU A 53 1.54 15.26 -1.75
N VAL A 54 0.73 15.25 -0.69
CA VAL A 54 0.74 14.20 0.33
C VAL A 54 0.26 12.87 -0.25
N ARG A 55 -0.80 12.88 -1.08
CA ARG A 55 -1.29 11.66 -1.76
C ARG A 55 -0.24 11.05 -2.67
N ARG A 56 0.60 11.84 -3.33
CA ARG A 56 1.73 11.35 -4.11
C ARG A 56 2.73 10.57 -3.24
N GLU A 57 3.02 11.07 -2.04
CA GLU A 57 3.88 10.35 -1.09
C GLU A 57 3.23 9.06 -0.60
N TYR A 58 1.94 9.08 -0.27
CA TYR A 58 1.18 7.86 0.07
C TYR A 58 1.26 6.82 -1.06
N ARG A 59 1.01 7.23 -2.32
CA ARG A 59 1.13 6.33 -3.47
C ARG A 59 2.53 5.70 -3.55
N TYR A 60 3.57 6.50 -3.34
CA TYR A 60 4.95 6.01 -3.35
C TYR A 60 5.21 4.98 -2.24
N VAL A 61 4.85 5.30 -1.00
CA VAL A 61 5.08 4.42 0.17
C VAL A 61 4.26 3.13 0.04
N LEU A 62 2.97 3.22 -0.28
CA LEU A 62 2.11 2.05 -0.44
C LEU A 62 2.59 1.12 -1.55
N LEU A 63 3.08 1.68 -2.66
CA LEU A 63 3.65 0.89 -3.73
C LEU A 63 4.94 0.17 -3.32
N LYS A 64 5.74 0.79 -2.45
CA LYS A 64 6.93 0.16 -1.86
C LYS A 64 6.54 -1.00 -0.95
N GLU A 65 5.55 -0.83 -0.08
CA GLU A 65 5.02 -1.89 0.77
C GLU A 65 4.46 -3.05 -0.06
N TYR A 66 3.68 -2.76 -1.11
CA TYR A 66 3.15 -3.81 -1.98
C TYR A 66 4.25 -4.60 -2.72
N LYS A 67 5.30 -3.92 -3.20
CA LYS A 67 6.46 -4.60 -3.79
C LYS A 67 7.19 -5.49 -2.78
N ALA A 68 7.30 -5.06 -1.53
CA ALA A 68 7.89 -5.86 -0.47
C ALA A 68 7.03 -7.11 -0.19
N TYR A 69 5.71 -6.94 -0.11
CA TYR A 69 4.76 -8.04 0.04
C TYR A 69 4.86 -9.07 -1.09
N ILE A 70 4.87 -8.63 -2.36
CA ILE A 70 5.04 -9.54 -3.51
C ILE A 70 6.34 -10.35 -3.37
N LYS A 71 7.44 -9.70 -3.00
CA LYS A 71 8.74 -10.35 -2.86
C LYS A 71 8.71 -11.42 -1.76
N GLU A 72 8.07 -11.13 -0.63
CA GLU A 72 7.89 -12.08 0.47
C GLU A 72 7.06 -13.29 0.03
N GLN A 73 5.94 -13.07 -0.66
CA GLN A 73 5.09 -14.16 -1.17
C GLN A 73 5.80 -15.04 -2.20
N SER A 74 6.61 -14.45 -3.08
CA SER A 74 7.42 -15.22 -4.03
C SER A 74 8.48 -16.07 -3.31
N ALA A 75 9.14 -15.53 -2.29
CA ALA A 75 10.13 -16.26 -1.50
C ALA A 75 9.53 -17.43 -0.69
N VAL A 76 8.25 -17.36 -0.34
CA VAL A 76 7.50 -18.45 0.30
C VAL A 76 7.13 -19.54 -0.71
N LYS A 77 6.78 -19.17 -1.95
CA LYS A 77 6.41 -20.13 -3.01
C LYS A 77 7.59 -20.99 -3.52
N ASP A 78 8.81 -20.50 -3.38
CA ASP A 78 10.04 -21.21 -3.78
C ASP A 78 10.59 -22.17 -2.69
N ARG A 79 9.86 -22.36 -1.58
CA ARG A 79 10.20 -23.29 -0.48
C ARG A 79 9.27 -24.50 -0.47
#